data_AF-A0A383AKL5-F1
#
_entry.id   AF-A0A383AKL5-F1
#
_cell.length_a   1.000
_cell.length_b   1.000
_cell.length_c   1.000
_cell.angle_alpha   90.00
_cell.angle_beta   90.00
_cell.angle_gamma   90.00
#
_symmetry.space_group_name_H-M   'P 1'
#
loop_
_entity.id
_entity.type
_entity.pdbx_description
1 polymer ?
#
loop_
_entity_poly.entity_id
_entity_poly.type
_entity_poly.pdbx_seq_one_letter_code
_entity_poly.pdbx_strand_id
1 'polypeptide(L)'
;MDYKNLTLDTFQEQAIEGIDQEHSVLVAAPTGAGKTIIAEYAIEKCIQNSNRVIYTAPVKALSNQKYRDLIAQYGDQVGIVTGD
;
A
#
# COMPACT_ATOMS: atom_id res chain seq x y z
N MET A 1 5.03 3.93 -16.44
CA MET A 1 5.33 4.56 -15.15
C MET A 1 6.35 3.70 -14.43
N ASP A 2 7.41 4.30 -13.91
CA ASP A 2 8.40 3.59 -13.11
C ASP A 2 8.21 3.94 -11.62
N TYR A 3 8.22 2.91 -10.77
CA TYR A 3 8.10 3.07 -9.33
C TYR A 3 8.94 2.01 -8.62
N LYS A 4 9.76 2.43 -7.64
CA LYS A 4 10.73 1.56 -6.92
C LYS A 4 11.59 0.68 -7.85
N ASN A 5 12.11 1.27 -8.94
CA ASN A 5 12.92 0.59 -9.97
C ASN A 5 12.19 -0.56 -10.71
N LEU A 6 10.86 -0.54 -10.72
CA LEU A 6 10.02 -1.46 -11.48
C LEU A 6 9.22 -0.68 -12.51
N THR A 7 9.12 -1.24 -13.72
CA THR A 7 8.15 -0.80 -14.71
C THR A 7 6.81 -1.43 -14.38
N LEU A 8 5.79 -0.60 -14.20
CA LEU A 8 4.48 -1.04 -13.74
C LEU A 8 3.66 -1.68 -14.87
N ASP A 9 2.87 -2.69 -14.51
CA ASP A 9 1.86 -3.25 -15.40
C ASP A 9 0.71 -2.25 -15.59
N THR A 10 0.04 -2.30 -16.74
CA THR A 10 -1.05 -1.35 -17.08
C THR A 10 -2.14 -1.26 -16.01
N PHE A 11 -2.51 -2.37 -15.36
CA PHE A 11 -3.55 -2.34 -14.31
C PHE A 11 -3.07 -1.63 -13.03
N GLN A 12 -1.76 -1.66 -12.75
CA GLN A 12 -1.16 -0.96 -11.61
C GLN A 12 -1.11 0.54 -11.89
N GLU A 13 -0.73 0.93 -13.11
CA GLU A 13 -0.74 2.31 -13.57
C GLU A 13 -2.15 2.92 -13.49
N GLN A 14 -3.16 2.23 -14.02
CA GLN A 14 -4.55 2.67 -13.96
C GLN A 14 -5.06 2.83 -12.52
N ALA A 15 -4.68 1.91 -11.63
CA ALA A 15 -5.06 2.00 -10.22
C ALA A 15 -4.39 3.20 -9.53
N ILE A 16 -3.12 3.46 -9.82
CA ILE A 16 -2.39 4.62 -9.30
C ILE A 16 -2.98 5.91 -9.84
N GLU A 17 -3.31 5.98 -11.14
CA GLU A 17 -3.98 7.14 -11.73
C GLU A 17 -5.33 7.44 -11.03
N GLY A 18 -6.12 6.40 -10.72
CA GLY A 18 -7.34 6.56 -9.93
C GLY A 18 -7.09 7.13 -8.53
N ILE A 19 -6.05 6.64 -7.84
CA ILE A 19 -5.61 7.20 -6.55
C ILE A 19 -5.13 8.65 -6.71
N ASP A 20 -4.51 8.98 -7.85
CA ASP A 20 -4.05 10.32 -8.16
C ASP A 20 -5.15 11.34 -8.33
N GLN A 21 -6.27 10.89 -8.87
CA GLN A 21 -7.51 11.66 -9.01
C GLN A 21 -8.40 11.63 -7.76
N GLU A 22 -7.89 11.13 -6.63
CA GLU A 22 -8.63 10.98 -5.36
C GLU A 22 -9.87 10.08 -5.47
N HIS A 23 -9.88 9.14 -6.41
CA HIS A 23 -10.93 8.14 -6.56
C HIS A 23 -10.65 6.88 -5.73
N SER A 24 -11.73 6.22 -5.30
CA SER A 24 -11.66 4.87 -4.72
C SER A 24 -11.42 3.83 -5.82
N VAL A 25 -10.48 2.90 -5.60
CA VAL A 25 -10.09 1.88 -6.58
C VAL A 25 -10.30 0.47 -6.03
N LEU A 26 -10.92 -0.40 -6.83
CA LEU A 26 -10.98 -1.85 -6.58
C LEU A 26 -10.06 -2.57 -7.56
N VAL A 27 -9.06 -3.29 -7.04
CA VAL A 27 -8.11 -4.06 -7.85
C VAL A 27 -8.33 -5.55 -7.69
N ALA A 28 -8.81 -6.19 -8.76
CA ALA A 28 -9.00 -7.64 -8.82
C ALA A 28 -7.95 -8.28 -9.74
N ALA A 29 -6.93 -8.90 -9.14
CA ALA A 29 -5.89 -9.63 -9.86
C ALA A 29 -5.43 -10.85 -9.05
N PRO A 30 -4.88 -11.90 -9.67
CA PRO A 30 -4.37 -13.08 -8.96
C PRO A 30 -3.30 -12.76 -7.91
N THR A 31 -3.14 -13.63 -6.91
CA THR A 31 -2.00 -13.55 -5.98
C THR A 31 -0.69 -13.66 -6.76
N GLY A 32 0.33 -12.89 -6.37
CA GLY A 32 1.60 -12.82 -7.10
C GLY A 32 1.64 -11.79 -8.24
N ALA A 33 0.50 -11.23 -8.68
CA ALA A 33 0.45 -10.22 -9.74
C ALA A 33 0.98 -8.83 -9.35
N GLY A 34 1.55 -8.65 -8.15
CA GLY A 34 2.13 -7.35 -7.76
C GLY A 34 1.16 -6.29 -7.23
N LYS A 35 -0.09 -6.64 -6.90
CA LYS A 35 -1.09 -5.71 -6.31
C LYS A 35 -0.56 -4.88 -5.14
N THR A 36 0.39 -5.41 -4.37
CA THR A 36 1.00 -4.75 -3.21
C THR A 36 1.62 -3.40 -3.57
N ILE A 37 2.17 -3.24 -4.78
CA ILE A 37 2.77 -1.97 -5.24
C ILE A 37 1.76 -0.82 -5.20
N ILE A 38 0.50 -1.08 -5.57
CA ILE A 38 -0.57 -0.08 -5.58
C ILE A 38 -0.86 0.40 -4.15
N ALA A 39 -0.90 -0.53 -3.18
CA ALA A 39 -1.09 -0.20 -1.78
C ALA A 39 0.10 0.57 -1.19
N GLU A 40 1.33 0.20 -1.55
CA GLU A 40 2.53 0.91 -1.11
C GLU A 40 2.57 2.34 -1.65
N TYR A 41 2.20 2.54 -2.93
CA TYR A 41 2.07 3.87 -3.52
C TYR A 41 1.05 4.72 -2.76
N ALA A 42 -0.13 4.15 -2.45
CA ALA A 42 -1.17 4.86 -1.70
C ALA A 42 -0.69 5.28 -0.30
N ILE A 43 0.05 4.41 0.39
CA ILE A 43 0.64 4.70 1.70
C ILE A 43 1.67 5.83 1.59
N GLU A 44 2.60 5.74 0.64
CA GLU A 44 3.64 6.75 0.44
C GLU A 44 3.03 8.13 0.13
N LYS A 45 2.07 8.19 -0.79
CA LYS A 45 1.34 9.42 -1.12
C LYS A 45 0.62 10.00 0.10
N CYS A 46 0.00 9.15 0.91
CA CYS A 46 -0.69 9.59 2.13
C CYS A 46 0.28 10.24 3.12
N ILE A 47 1.44 9.62 3.34
CA ILE A 47 2.50 10.13 4.23
C ILE A 47 3.07 11.45 3.70
N GLN A 48 3.36 11.54 2.39
CA GLN A 48 3.85 12.78 1.76
C GLN A 48 2.85 13.95 1.92
N ASN A 49 1.56 13.64 1.91
CA ASN A 49 0.49 14.62 2.13
C ASN A 49 0.19 14.89 3.61
N SER A 50 1.00 14.38 4.55
CA SER A 50 0.78 14.50 6.01
C SER A 50 -0.60 14.00 6.47
N ASN A 51 -1.15 13.02 5.75
CA ASN A 51 -2.42 12.37 6.04
C ASN A 51 -2.22 11.04 6.78
N ARG A 52 -3.33 10.41 7.18
CA ARG A 52 -3.34 9.10 7.85
C ARG A 52 -3.94 8.04 6.95
N VAL A 53 -3.33 6.86 6.94
CA VAL A 53 -3.79 5.67 6.20
C VAL A 53 -3.97 4.50 7.16
N ILE A 54 -4.99 3.68 6.92
CA ILE A 54 -5.21 2.42 7.62
C ILE A 54 -4.97 1.27 6.65
N TYR A 55 -3.99 0.42 6.95
CA TYR A 55 -3.77 -0.83 6.23
C TYR A 55 -4.43 -1.98 6.99
N THR A 56 -5.43 -2.62 6.37
CA THR A 56 -6.13 -3.77 6.96
C THR A 56 -5.71 -5.06 6.29
N ALA A 57 -5.42 -6.10 7.09
CA ALA A 57 -5.17 -7.45 6.60
C ALA A 57 -6.11 -8.45 7.29
N PRO A 58 -6.50 -9.55 6.61
CA PRO A 58 -7.52 -10.47 7.12
C PRO A 58 -7.04 -11.35 8.28
N VAL A 59 -5.72 -11.47 8.50
CA VAL A 59 -5.15 -12.29 9.59
C VAL A 59 -4.00 -11.56 10.27
N LYS A 60 -3.81 -11.87 11.57
CA LYS A 60 -2.78 -11.27 12.43
C LYS A 60 -1.36 -11.45 11.89
N ALA A 61 -1.04 -12.63 11.37
CA ALA A 61 0.29 -12.90 10.83
C ALA A 61 0.67 -11.96 9.66
N LEU A 62 -0.28 -11.68 8.77
CA LEU A 62 -0.07 -10.75 7.65
C LEU A 62 0.01 -9.30 8.14
N SER A 63 -0.78 -8.94 9.14
CA SER A 63 -0.71 -7.62 9.79
C SER A 63 0.68 -7.40 10.40
N ASN A 64 1.20 -8.38 11.14
CA ASN A 64 2.53 -8.33 11.73
C ASN A 64 3.66 -8.29 10.70
N GLN A 65 3.52 -9.03 9.59
CA GLN A 65 4.48 -8.97 8.49
C GLN A 65 4.51 -7.57 7.90
N LYS A 66 3.35 -7.01 7.54
CA LYS A 66 3.27 -5.67 6.95
C LYS A 66 3.69 -4.56 7.90
N TYR A 67 3.41 -4.70 9.19
CA TYR A 67 3.91 -3.79 10.22
C TYR A 67 5.45 -3.75 10.24
N ARG A 68 6.13 -4.91 10.18
CA ARG A 68 7.60 -4.96 10.11
C ARG A 68 8.14 -4.32 8.84
N ASP A 69 7.52 -4.61 7.69
CA ASP A 69 7.91 -4.01 6.40
C ASP A 69 7.80 -2.48 6.45
N LEU A 70 6.68 -1.96 6.98
CA LEU A 70 6.39 -0.52 7.03
C LEU A 70 7.23 0.20 8.09
N ILE A 71 7.47 -0.39 9.25
CA ILE A 71 8.40 0.18 10.25
C ILE A 71 9.81 0.30 9.70
N ALA A 72 10.28 -0.71 8.96
CA ALA A 72 11.60 -0.65 8.35
C ALA A 72 11.74 0.52 7.37
N GLN A 73 10.64 0.96 6.75
CA GLN A 73 10.63 2.05 5.78
C GLN A 73 10.31 3.42 6.39
N TYR A 74 9.38 3.50 7.34
CA TYR A 74 8.80 4.76 7.83
C TYR A 74 9.02 5.02 9.34
N GLY A 75 9.64 4.07 10.05
CA GLY A 75 10.03 4.23 11.45
C GLY A 75 8.86 4.36 12.43
N ASP A 76 8.96 5.34 13.31
CA ASP A 76 8.02 5.63 14.40
C ASP A 76 6.66 6.17 13.96
N GLN A 77 6.51 6.50 12.67
CA GLN A 77 5.23 6.92 12.07
C GLN A 77 4.23 5.77 11.92
N VAL A 78 4.64 4.52 12.17
CA VAL A 78 3.83 3.33 11.94
C VAL A 78 3.39 2.69 13.25
N GLY A 79 2.08 2.53 13.42
CA GLY A 79 1.47 1.78 14.51
C GLY A 79 0.82 0.48 14.04
N ILE A 80 0.52 -0.40 14.98
CA ILE A 80 -0.32 -1.59 14.76
C ILE A 80 -1.38 -1.67 15.84
N VAL A 81 -2.61 -1.99 15.45
CA VAL A 81 -3.73 -2.26 16.36
C VAL A 81 -4.16 -3.70 16.14
N THR A 82 -4.00 -4.54 17.17
CA THR A 82 -4.48 -5.93 17.20
C THR A 82 -5.33 -6.14 18.45
N GLY A 83 -6.37 -6.96 18.38
CA GLY A 83 -7.31 -7.18 19.49
C GLY A 83 -6.85 -8.19 20.56
N ASP A 84 -5.55 -8.19 20.90
CA ASP A 84 -5.04 -8.95 22.06
C ASP A 84 -5.43 -8.27 23.38
#